data_AF-A0A660TF66-F1
#
_entry.id   AF-A0A660TF66-F1
#
_cell.length_a   1.000
_cell.length_b   1.000
_cell.length_c   1.000
_cell.angle_alpha   90.00
_cell.angle_beta   90.00
_cell.angle_gamma   90.00
#
_symmetry.space_group_name_H-M   'P 1'
#
loop_
_entity.id
_entity.type
_entity.pdbx_description
1 polymer ?
#
loop_
_entity_poly.entity_id
_entity_poly.type
_entity_poly.pdbx_seq_one_letter_code
_entity_poly.pdbx_strand_id
1 'polypeptide(L)'
;MKHKVYLLALILLLTPFLIFSQTVLVNDDFSSMNGWKASYGNWKIVDGRLAQLSTTAGKAKIDRYVPQSGLMQYEFNVHYIDGGLDNYAGFGIHVFIDKPAKGISWGDGKSFLLWVTYDPKAYGGTGMYGQVYKSESNSYMYLMKGYHQEIPVKIRIGGKDYVYLDTAYAKYNIPIKFTIDTATGEVKLYDPLIPNWVWKFSLGGPLPKGSYVSLRSNSLALSFDDFKVTKLR
;
A
#
# COMPACT_ATOMS: atom_id res chain seq x y z
N MET A 1 13.84 -25.88 50.77
CA MET A 1 13.67 -24.46 50.36
C MET A 1 14.45 -24.08 49.11
N LYS A 2 15.76 -24.38 49.01
CA LYS A 2 16.61 -23.98 47.87
C LYS A 2 16.09 -24.41 46.48
N HIS A 3 15.58 -25.64 46.32
CA HIS A 3 15.01 -26.10 45.04
C HIS A 3 13.76 -25.36 44.56
N LYS A 4 12.94 -24.81 45.47
CA LYS A 4 11.76 -24.00 45.09
C LYS A 4 12.16 -22.60 44.60
N VAL A 5 13.28 -22.06 45.10
CA VAL A 5 13.84 -20.77 44.66
C VAL A 5 14.43 -20.88 43.25
N TYR A 6 15.11 -21.98 42.93
CA TYR A 6 15.63 -22.22 41.57
C TYR A 6 14.52 -22.38 40.53
N LEU A 7 13.40 -23.04 40.88
CA LEU A 7 12.26 -23.19 39.98
C LEU A 7 11.55 -21.84 39.73
N LEU A 8 11.39 -21.01 40.77
CA LEU A 8 10.81 -19.67 40.63
C LEU A 8 11.71 -18.73 39.81
N ALA A 9 13.03 -18.81 40.00
CA ALA A 9 14.01 -18.05 39.21
C ALA A 9 14.05 -18.51 37.75
N LEU A 10 13.90 -19.80 37.48
CA LEU A 10 13.81 -20.35 36.12
C LEU A 10 12.52 -19.90 35.42
N ILE A 11 11.38 -19.87 36.13
CA ILE A 11 10.11 -19.36 35.60
C ILE A 11 10.20 -17.86 35.33
N LEU A 12 10.82 -17.08 36.23
CA LEU A 12 11.04 -15.64 36.07
C LEU A 12 12.04 -15.27 34.95
N LEU A 13 13.03 -16.14 34.68
CA LEU A 13 13.98 -16.00 33.57
C LEU A 13 13.37 -16.41 32.22
N LEU A 14 12.36 -17.28 32.20
CA LEU A 14 11.63 -17.67 30.99
C LEU A 14 10.47 -16.73 30.65
N THR A 15 9.98 -15.92 31.60
CA THR A 15 8.87 -14.98 31.39
C THR A 15 9.15 -13.64 30.66
N PRO A 16 10.37 -13.10 30.51
CA PRO A 16 10.52 -11.81 29.81
C PRO A 16 10.40 -11.93 28.28
N PHE A 17 10.34 -13.15 27.74
CA PHE A 17 10.20 -13.40 26.30
C PHE A 17 8.74 -13.62 25.87
N LEU A 18 7.77 -12.99 26.52
CA LEU A 18 6.54 -12.58 25.84
C LEU A 18 6.89 -11.42 24.90
N ILE A 19 7.72 -11.75 23.91
CA ILE A 19 8.19 -10.91 22.83
C ILE A 19 6.94 -10.32 22.18
N PHE A 20 6.97 -9.01 21.95
CA PHE A 20 6.06 -8.26 21.09
C PHE A 20 6.12 -8.81 19.66
N SER A 21 5.57 -10.00 19.44
CA SER A 21 5.62 -10.72 18.19
C SER A 21 4.69 -10.02 17.21
N GLN A 22 5.29 -9.15 16.39
CA GLN A 22 4.69 -8.73 15.14
C GLN A 22 4.35 -9.99 14.34
N THR A 23 3.13 -10.05 13.81
CA THR A 23 2.67 -11.22 13.04
C THR A 23 2.72 -10.85 11.55
N VAL A 24 3.67 -11.43 10.83
CA VAL A 24 3.73 -11.31 9.36
C VAL A 24 2.58 -12.13 8.79
N LEU A 25 1.64 -11.48 8.10
CA LEU A 25 0.45 -12.12 7.52
C LEU A 25 0.71 -12.60 6.09
N VAL A 26 1.54 -11.86 5.36
CA VAL A 26 2.02 -12.21 4.03
C VAL A 26 3.40 -11.61 3.83
N ASN A 27 4.25 -12.33 3.12
CA ASN A 27 5.56 -11.90 2.64
C ASN A 27 5.77 -12.55 1.29
N ASP A 28 5.86 -11.75 0.24
CA ASP A 28 5.87 -12.20 -1.15
C ASP A 28 7.01 -11.50 -1.89
N ASP A 29 7.96 -12.31 -2.35
CA ASP A 29 9.08 -11.90 -3.22
C ASP A 29 8.74 -12.10 -4.70
N PHE A 30 7.49 -12.48 -5.00
CA PHE A 30 6.97 -12.76 -6.34
C PHE A 30 7.83 -13.71 -7.18
N SER A 31 8.54 -14.63 -6.54
CA SER A 31 9.08 -15.83 -7.20
C SER A 31 7.97 -16.67 -7.85
N SER A 32 6.73 -16.52 -7.40
CA SER A 32 5.51 -17.03 -8.04
C SER A 32 4.30 -16.13 -7.74
N MET A 33 3.13 -16.44 -8.31
CA MET A 33 1.90 -15.70 -8.00
C MET A 33 1.41 -15.86 -6.56
N ASN A 34 1.89 -16.85 -5.79
CA ASN A 34 1.68 -16.97 -4.34
C ASN A 34 0.24 -16.67 -3.85
N GLY A 35 -0.77 -17.08 -4.63
CA GLY A 35 -2.19 -16.90 -4.32
C GLY A 35 -2.76 -15.49 -4.52
N TRP A 36 -2.04 -14.62 -5.23
CA TRP A 36 -2.60 -13.47 -5.93
C TRP A 36 -3.47 -13.93 -7.10
N LYS A 37 -4.59 -13.25 -7.33
CA LYS A 37 -5.57 -13.60 -8.37
C LYS A 37 -5.92 -12.37 -9.18
N ALA A 38 -5.55 -12.39 -10.46
CA ALA A 38 -5.85 -11.30 -11.37
C ALA A 38 -7.37 -11.23 -11.60
N SER A 39 -7.95 -10.07 -11.34
CA SER A 39 -9.37 -9.81 -11.63
C SER A 39 -9.53 -9.06 -12.94
N TYR A 40 -8.64 -8.11 -13.25
CA TYR A 40 -8.64 -7.39 -14.52
C TYR A 40 -7.25 -6.81 -14.86
N GLY A 41 -6.90 -6.77 -16.14
CA GLY A 41 -5.57 -6.34 -16.64
C GLY A 41 -4.64 -7.50 -16.96
N ASN A 42 -3.44 -7.20 -17.45
CA ASN A 42 -2.42 -8.18 -17.81
C ASN A 42 -1.41 -8.32 -16.68
N TRP A 43 -1.70 -9.19 -15.71
CA TRP A 43 -0.85 -9.45 -14.54
C TRP A 43 -0.09 -10.76 -14.69
N LYS A 44 1.23 -10.72 -14.46
CA LYS A 44 2.08 -11.92 -14.42
C LYS A 44 3.39 -11.65 -13.70
N ILE A 45 4.09 -12.71 -13.34
CA ILE A 45 5.46 -12.61 -12.84
C ILE A 45 6.41 -12.40 -14.03
N VAL A 46 7.26 -11.38 -13.94
CA VAL A 46 8.32 -11.07 -14.91
C VAL A 46 9.58 -10.73 -14.11
N ASP A 47 10.67 -11.45 -14.35
CA ASP A 47 11.97 -11.22 -13.71
C ASP A 47 11.90 -11.12 -12.18
N GLY A 48 11.10 -12.00 -11.56
CA GLY A 48 10.91 -12.04 -10.11
C GLY A 48 9.97 -10.96 -9.54
N ARG A 49 9.24 -10.22 -10.37
CA ARG A 49 8.34 -9.15 -9.93
C ARG A 49 6.92 -9.38 -10.43
N LEU A 50 5.91 -8.99 -9.65
CA LEU A 50 4.53 -9.00 -10.11
C LEU A 50 4.28 -7.77 -11.01
N ALA A 51 4.20 -7.99 -12.31
CA ALA A 51 4.03 -6.94 -13.30
C ALA A 51 2.60 -6.85 -13.81
N GLN A 52 2.08 -5.63 -13.87
CA GLN A 52 0.99 -5.25 -14.77
C GLN A 52 1.66 -4.72 -16.04
N LEU A 53 1.35 -5.30 -17.22
CA LEU A 53 1.97 -4.90 -18.50
C LEU A 53 1.05 -4.17 -19.50
N SER A 54 -0.23 -3.97 -19.18
CA SER A 54 -1.17 -3.30 -20.07
C SER A 54 -1.21 -1.79 -19.82
N THR A 55 -0.61 -1.03 -20.73
CA THR A 55 -0.62 0.46 -20.73
C THR A 55 -1.99 1.07 -21.03
N THR A 56 -2.95 0.29 -21.51
CA THR A 56 -4.31 0.74 -21.85
C THR A 56 -5.39 0.20 -20.91
N ALA A 57 -5.04 -0.66 -19.95
CA ALA A 57 -6.03 -1.24 -19.05
C ALA A 57 -6.41 -0.22 -17.97
N GLY A 58 -7.62 0.34 -18.08
CA GLY A 58 -8.20 1.15 -17.01
C GLY A 58 -8.70 0.28 -15.85
N LYS A 59 -8.42 0.66 -14.60
CA LYS A 59 -8.83 -0.08 -13.39
C LYS A 59 -8.29 -1.51 -13.30
N ALA A 60 -7.07 -1.76 -13.77
CA ALA A 60 -6.41 -3.04 -13.58
C ALA A 60 -6.28 -3.35 -12.08
N LYS A 61 -6.51 -4.60 -11.69
CA LYS A 61 -6.43 -5.02 -10.30
C LYS A 61 -6.10 -6.51 -10.14
N ILE A 62 -5.41 -6.81 -9.05
CA ILE A 62 -5.05 -8.16 -8.64
C ILE A 62 -5.18 -8.29 -7.13
N ASP A 63 -5.88 -9.34 -6.68
CA ASP A 63 -6.37 -9.45 -5.31
C ASP A 63 -5.63 -10.56 -4.53
N ARG A 64 -5.37 -10.33 -3.24
CA ARG A 64 -4.76 -11.30 -2.31
C ARG A 64 -5.53 -11.37 -1.01
N TYR A 65 -5.82 -12.58 -0.54
CA TYR A 65 -6.43 -12.78 0.77
C TYR A 65 -5.42 -12.49 1.88
N VAL A 66 -5.70 -11.47 2.69
CA VAL A 66 -4.92 -11.01 3.83
C VAL A 66 -5.89 -10.41 4.86
N PRO A 67 -6.28 -11.17 5.90
CA PRO A 67 -7.16 -10.66 6.96
C PRO A 67 -6.53 -9.49 7.73
N GLN A 68 -7.15 -8.31 7.70
CA GLN A 68 -6.62 -7.08 8.27
C GLN A 68 -7.46 -6.62 9.47
N SER A 69 -6.78 -6.39 10.60
CA SER A 69 -7.38 -5.85 11.83
C SER A 69 -6.30 -5.38 12.82
N GLY A 70 -6.58 -4.33 13.59
CA GLY A 70 -5.64 -3.73 14.53
C GLY A 70 -4.69 -2.76 13.84
N LEU A 71 -3.48 -2.60 14.40
CA LEU A 71 -2.43 -1.81 13.77
C LEU A 71 -1.73 -2.65 12.68
N MET A 72 -1.87 -2.22 11.43
CA MET A 72 -1.35 -2.92 10.26
C MET A 72 -0.20 -2.13 9.64
N GLN A 73 0.86 -2.81 9.18
CA GLN A 73 1.93 -2.25 8.35
C GLN A 73 1.90 -2.91 6.97
N TYR A 74 2.06 -2.11 5.93
CA TYR A 74 2.15 -2.54 4.54
C TYR A 74 3.46 -2.03 3.96
N GLU A 75 4.17 -2.90 3.27
CA GLU A 75 5.46 -2.63 2.62
C GLU A 75 5.45 -3.26 1.24
N PHE A 76 5.92 -2.54 0.23
CA PHE A 76 6.19 -3.05 -1.11
C PHE A 76 7.03 -2.05 -1.91
N ASN A 77 7.70 -2.53 -2.95
CA ASN A 77 8.40 -1.70 -3.91
C ASN A 77 7.60 -1.58 -5.21
N VAL A 78 7.57 -0.40 -5.82
CA VAL A 78 6.98 -0.18 -7.15
C VAL A 78 8.05 0.26 -8.15
N HIS A 79 7.94 -0.23 -9.39
CA HIS A 79 8.81 0.14 -10.50
C HIS A 79 7.97 0.48 -11.72
N TYR A 80 8.22 1.66 -12.31
CA TYR A 80 7.57 2.07 -13.54
C TYR A 80 8.12 1.26 -14.72
N ILE A 81 7.26 0.87 -15.66
CA ILE A 81 7.68 0.18 -16.89
C ILE A 81 7.34 1.06 -18.10
N ASP A 82 6.07 1.40 -18.30
CA ASP A 82 5.60 2.15 -19.48
C ASP A 82 4.18 2.73 -19.26
N GLY A 83 3.73 3.63 -20.14
CA GLY A 83 2.38 4.21 -20.15
C GLY A 83 2.32 5.68 -19.71
N GLY A 84 1.10 6.21 -19.52
CA GLY A 84 0.87 7.60 -19.10
C GLY A 84 1.14 8.68 -20.16
N LEU A 85 1.39 8.31 -21.42
CA LEU A 85 1.63 9.25 -22.53
C LEU A 85 0.43 10.13 -22.87
N ASP A 86 -0.77 9.72 -22.49
CA ASP A 86 -2.02 10.48 -22.62
C ASP A 86 -2.26 11.46 -21.45
N ASN A 87 -1.25 11.60 -20.58
CA ASN A 87 -1.29 12.29 -19.30
C ASN A 87 -2.35 11.73 -18.36
N TYR A 88 -2.55 10.42 -18.38
CA TYR A 88 -3.47 9.74 -17.49
C TYR A 88 -2.85 8.44 -16.98
N ALA A 89 -2.40 8.47 -15.73
CA ALA A 89 -1.80 7.32 -15.09
C ALA A 89 -2.17 7.27 -13.61
N GLY A 90 -2.23 6.07 -13.06
CA GLY A 90 -2.25 5.93 -11.61
C GLY A 90 -2.00 4.52 -11.14
N PHE A 91 -1.57 4.41 -9.89
CA PHE A 91 -1.34 3.13 -9.23
C PHE A 91 -1.55 3.26 -7.72
N GLY A 92 -1.72 2.12 -7.06
CA GLY A 92 -1.90 2.12 -5.62
C GLY A 92 -2.39 0.79 -5.09
N ILE A 93 -2.91 0.84 -3.87
CA ILE A 93 -3.33 -0.35 -3.12
C ILE A 93 -4.71 -0.13 -2.48
N HIS A 94 -5.61 -1.08 -2.72
CA HIS A 94 -6.78 -1.23 -1.88
C HIS A 94 -6.44 -2.04 -0.63
N VAL A 95 -6.90 -1.54 0.51
CA VAL A 95 -6.77 -2.17 1.82
C VAL A 95 -8.14 -2.33 2.47
N PHE A 96 -8.19 -3.26 3.42
CA PHE A 96 -9.40 -3.62 4.15
C PHE A 96 -10.59 -4.07 3.29
N ILE A 97 -10.35 -4.62 2.10
CA ILE A 97 -11.43 -5.13 1.23
C ILE A 97 -12.15 -6.27 1.93
N ASP A 98 -13.46 -6.12 2.13
CA ASP A 98 -14.31 -7.18 2.66
C ASP A 98 -14.53 -8.29 1.61
N LYS A 99 -14.91 -7.91 0.39
CA LYS A 99 -15.24 -8.81 -0.71
C LYS A 99 -14.83 -8.19 -2.05
N PRO A 100 -13.76 -8.70 -2.70
CA PRO A 100 -13.31 -8.14 -3.96
C PRO A 100 -14.32 -8.35 -5.08
N ALA A 101 -14.43 -7.38 -5.99
CA ALA A 101 -15.25 -7.50 -7.19
C ALA A 101 -14.65 -8.53 -8.14
N LYS A 102 -15.51 -9.31 -8.80
CA LYS A 102 -15.07 -10.18 -9.90
C LYS A 102 -14.98 -9.34 -11.17
N GLY A 103 -13.78 -9.13 -11.70
CA GLY A 103 -13.57 -8.37 -12.94
C GLY A 103 -13.29 -6.88 -12.73
N ILE A 104 -13.56 -6.09 -13.78
CA ILE A 104 -13.35 -4.65 -13.81
C ILE A 104 -14.30 -3.96 -12.82
N SER A 105 -13.76 -3.07 -11.98
CA SER A 105 -14.55 -2.37 -10.97
C SER A 105 -13.90 -1.05 -10.57
N TRP A 106 -14.68 -0.02 -10.27
CA TRP A 106 -14.15 1.21 -9.67
C TRP A 106 -13.80 0.94 -8.20
N GLY A 107 -14.83 0.65 -7.39
CA GLY A 107 -14.65 0.22 -6.02
C GLY A 107 -14.30 -1.27 -5.91
N ASP A 108 -14.17 -1.76 -4.69
CA ASP A 108 -13.80 -3.14 -4.39
C ASP A 108 -14.26 -3.51 -2.98
N GLY A 109 -15.55 -3.86 -2.88
CA GLY A 109 -16.23 -4.03 -1.60
C GLY A 109 -16.23 -2.74 -0.76
N LYS A 110 -16.40 -2.89 0.55
CA LYS A 110 -16.08 -1.85 1.52
C LYS A 110 -14.58 -1.85 1.74
N SER A 111 -13.92 -0.77 1.36
CA SER A 111 -12.46 -0.68 1.36
C SER A 111 -11.97 0.76 1.22
N PHE A 112 -10.64 0.93 1.23
CA PHE A 112 -9.98 2.19 0.96
C PHE A 112 -8.90 2.02 -0.10
N LEU A 113 -8.81 2.95 -1.05
CA LEU A 113 -7.74 3.06 -2.04
C LEU A 113 -6.77 4.14 -1.61
N LEU A 114 -5.51 3.77 -1.40
CA LEU A 114 -4.41 4.71 -1.36
C LEU A 114 -3.83 4.77 -2.77
N TRP A 115 -3.88 5.94 -3.38
CA TRP A 115 -3.69 6.13 -4.81
C TRP A 115 -2.66 7.22 -5.11
N VAL A 116 -1.79 6.97 -6.08
CA VAL A 116 -0.97 7.99 -6.72
C VAL A 116 -1.47 8.14 -8.15
N THR A 117 -1.73 9.37 -8.58
CA THR A 117 -2.27 9.64 -9.91
C THR A 117 -1.58 10.80 -10.59
N TYR A 118 -1.45 10.70 -11.91
CA TYR A 118 -1.12 11.78 -12.83
C TYR A 118 -2.33 12.02 -13.73
N ASP A 119 -2.99 13.16 -13.58
CA ASP A 119 -4.12 13.57 -14.42
C ASP A 119 -4.25 15.11 -14.40
N PRO A 120 -3.36 15.83 -15.11
CA PRO A 120 -3.40 17.29 -15.17
C PRO A 120 -4.70 17.82 -15.80
N LYS A 121 -5.46 17.01 -16.55
CA LYS A 121 -6.77 17.43 -17.08
C LYS A 121 -7.82 17.52 -15.98
N ALA A 122 -7.81 16.58 -15.04
CA ALA A 122 -8.76 16.57 -13.93
C ALA A 122 -8.37 17.52 -12.80
N TYR A 123 -7.08 17.64 -12.49
CA TYR A 123 -6.61 18.32 -11.27
C TYR A 123 -5.84 19.61 -11.52
N GLY A 124 -5.47 19.90 -12.76
CA GLY A 124 -4.51 20.95 -13.06
C GLY A 124 -3.10 20.59 -12.55
N GLY A 125 -2.20 21.57 -12.56
CA GLY A 125 -0.82 21.39 -12.11
C GLY A 125 0.06 20.59 -13.07
N THR A 126 1.32 20.39 -12.69
CA THR A 126 2.30 19.61 -13.46
C THR A 126 2.66 18.29 -12.80
N GLY A 127 2.09 18.01 -11.61
CA GLY A 127 2.56 16.97 -10.71
C GLY A 127 1.66 15.74 -10.56
N MET A 128 2.17 14.79 -9.80
CA MET A 128 1.43 13.65 -9.27
C MET A 128 0.58 14.09 -8.06
N TYR A 129 -0.51 13.37 -7.80
CA TYR A 129 -1.36 13.57 -6.63
C TYR A 129 -1.44 12.31 -5.80
N GLY A 130 -1.24 12.45 -4.49
CA GLY A 130 -1.59 11.45 -3.49
C GLY A 130 -3.06 11.59 -3.12
N GLN A 131 -3.81 10.50 -3.19
CA GLN A 131 -5.24 10.49 -3.02
C GLN A 131 -5.70 9.32 -2.15
N VAL A 132 -6.80 9.52 -1.43
CA VAL A 132 -7.50 8.44 -0.72
C VAL A 132 -8.95 8.38 -1.15
N TYR A 133 -9.35 7.23 -1.67
CA TYR A 133 -10.75 6.95 -1.95
C TYR A 133 -11.33 5.99 -0.93
N LYS A 134 -12.60 6.19 -0.59
CA LYS A 134 -13.39 5.21 0.14
C LYS A 134 -14.32 4.49 -0.84
N SER A 135 -14.29 3.17 -0.79
CA SER A 135 -15.19 2.30 -1.53
C SER A 135 -16.29 1.82 -0.59
N GLU A 136 -17.56 1.96 -0.99
CA GLU A 136 -18.71 1.40 -0.26
C GLU A 136 -19.25 0.13 -0.93
N SER A 137 -18.89 -0.07 -2.22
CA SER A 137 -19.26 -1.26 -3.00
C SER A 137 -18.33 -1.40 -4.20
N ASN A 138 -18.47 -2.50 -4.96
CA ASN A 138 -17.72 -2.73 -6.19
C ASN A 138 -17.89 -1.64 -7.27
N SER A 139 -19.03 -0.94 -7.28
CA SER A 139 -19.35 0.06 -8.31
C SER A 139 -19.30 1.49 -7.79
N TYR A 140 -19.21 1.69 -6.47
CA TYR A 140 -19.27 3.01 -5.85
C TYR A 140 -18.10 3.26 -4.92
N MET A 141 -17.30 4.25 -5.28
CA MET A 141 -16.23 4.81 -4.48
C MET A 141 -16.20 6.33 -4.68
N TYR A 142 -15.65 7.05 -3.72
CA TYR A 142 -15.50 8.50 -3.80
C TYR A 142 -14.19 8.95 -3.18
N LEU A 143 -13.62 10.01 -3.74
CA LEU A 143 -12.45 10.68 -3.20
C LEU A 143 -12.83 11.29 -1.84
N MET A 144 -12.09 10.93 -0.79
CA MET A 144 -12.39 11.46 0.53
C MET A 144 -12.08 12.97 0.57
N LYS A 145 -12.97 13.74 1.20
CA LYS A 145 -12.82 15.21 1.28
C LYS A 145 -11.51 15.57 1.98
N GLY A 146 -10.65 16.34 1.30
CA GLY A 146 -9.33 16.74 1.82
C GLY A 146 -8.22 15.71 1.61
N TYR A 147 -8.50 14.55 1.00
CA TYR A 147 -7.52 13.50 0.70
C TYR A 147 -7.12 13.54 -0.76
N HIS A 148 -6.69 14.72 -1.19
CA HIS A 148 -6.27 15.01 -2.55
C HIS A 148 -5.16 16.05 -2.47
N GLN A 149 -3.92 15.58 -2.46
CA GLN A 149 -2.76 16.42 -2.23
C GLN A 149 -1.79 16.28 -3.39
N GLU A 150 -1.41 17.41 -3.98
CA GLU A 150 -0.32 17.44 -4.95
C GLU A 150 0.96 16.99 -4.24
N ILE A 151 1.65 16.02 -4.85
CA ILE A 151 2.98 15.59 -4.45
C ILE A 151 3.95 16.64 -4.98
N PRO A 152 4.63 17.40 -4.11
CA PRO A 152 5.51 18.47 -4.54
C PRO A 152 6.63 17.93 -5.41
N VAL A 153 6.93 18.61 -6.53
CA VAL A 153 8.08 18.27 -7.39
C VAL A 153 9.37 18.23 -6.56
N LYS A 154 9.51 19.14 -5.60
CA LYS A 154 10.68 19.28 -4.73
C LYS A 154 10.26 19.78 -3.35
N ILE A 155 10.89 19.25 -2.30
CA ILE A 155 10.81 19.80 -0.94
C ILE A 155 12.20 20.10 -0.40
N ARG A 156 12.31 21.13 0.44
CA ARG A 156 13.56 21.52 1.10
C ARG A 156 13.45 21.27 2.60
N ILE A 157 14.27 20.36 3.12
CA ILE A 157 14.31 20.02 4.55
C ILE A 157 15.77 20.08 5.03
N GLY A 158 16.01 20.83 6.11
CA GLY A 158 17.35 20.98 6.68
C GLY A 158 18.38 21.58 5.70
N GLY A 159 17.95 22.41 4.75
CA GLY A 159 18.81 22.99 3.72
C GLY A 159 19.15 22.07 2.55
N LYS A 160 18.63 20.84 2.52
CA LYS A 160 18.76 19.89 1.41
C LYS A 160 17.48 19.82 0.59
N ASP A 161 17.63 19.80 -0.72
CA ASP A 161 16.54 19.62 -1.66
C ASP A 161 16.32 18.13 -1.94
N TYR A 162 15.06 17.70 -1.92
CA TYR A 162 14.60 16.36 -2.28
C TYR A 162 13.62 16.49 -3.42
N VAL A 163 13.91 15.87 -4.56
CA VAL A 163 13.07 15.89 -5.77
C VAL A 163 12.22 14.61 -5.76
N TYR A 164 10.92 14.69 -6.04
CA TYR A 164 10.04 13.52 -6.14
C TYR A 164 9.69 13.18 -7.59
N LEU A 165 9.60 14.20 -8.43
CA LEU A 165 9.12 14.08 -9.81
C LEU A 165 10.28 14.39 -10.76
N ASP A 166 11.16 13.42 -10.90
CA ASP A 166 12.23 13.40 -11.91
C ASP A 166 12.04 12.15 -12.77
N THR A 167 11.94 12.32 -14.10
CA THR A 167 11.82 11.21 -15.04
C THR A 167 13.03 10.26 -14.98
N ALA A 168 14.20 10.76 -14.54
CA ALA A 168 15.36 9.92 -14.28
C ALA A 168 15.12 8.90 -13.15
N TYR A 169 14.06 9.06 -12.35
CA TYR A 169 13.69 8.12 -11.28
C TYR A 169 12.80 6.97 -11.74
N ALA A 170 12.31 7.00 -12.99
CA ALA A 170 11.57 5.89 -13.57
C ALA A 170 12.34 4.56 -13.53
N LYS A 171 13.69 4.62 -13.51
CA LYS A 171 14.57 3.44 -13.40
C LYS A 171 14.73 2.89 -11.98
N TYR A 172 14.26 3.58 -10.95
CA TYR A 172 14.44 3.15 -9.57
C TYR A 172 13.22 2.38 -9.06
N ASN A 173 13.47 1.52 -8.07
CA ASN A 173 12.41 0.94 -7.25
C ASN A 173 12.06 1.93 -6.15
N ILE A 174 10.78 2.29 -6.05
CA ILE A 174 10.29 3.21 -5.03
C ILE A 174 9.69 2.39 -3.89
N PRO A 175 10.27 2.41 -2.68
CA PRO A 175 9.69 1.74 -1.54
C PRO A 175 8.47 2.50 -1.03
N ILE A 176 7.38 1.76 -0.82
CA ILE A 176 6.18 2.25 -0.19
C ILE A 176 6.05 1.56 1.16
N LYS A 177 5.91 2.35 2.21
CA LYS A 177 5.66 1.84 3.56
C LYS A 177 4.64 2.71 4.26
N PHE A 178 3.62 2.09 4.82
CA PHE A 178 2.66 2.80 5.67
C PHE A 178 2.08 1.90 6.76
N THR A 179 1.58 2.54 7.82
CA THR A 179 0.79 1.86 8.85
C THR A 179 -0.62 2.41 8.90
N ILE A 180 -1.60 1.57 9.23
CA ILE A 180 -2.99 1.97 9.47
C ILE A 180 -3.46 1.35 10.78
N ASP A 181 -3.96 2.18 11.70
CA ASP A 181 -4.63 1.73 12.91
C ASP A 181 -6.15 1.61 12.65
N THR A 182 -6.70 0.40 12.70
CA THR A 182 -8.15 0.22 12.49
C THR A 182 -9.02 0.78 13.62
N ALA A 183 -8.49 0.98 14.82
CA ALA A 183 -9.27 1.51 15.94
C ALA A 183 -9.54 3.01 15.77
N THR A 184 -8.61 3.75 15.18
CA THR A 184 -8.69 5.22 15.03
C THR A 184 -8.84 5.67 13.58
N GLY A 185 -8.46 4.82 12.63
CA GLY A 185 -8.30 5.17 11.22
C GLY A 185 -7.02 5.95 10.94
N GLU A 186 -6.11 6.10 11.90
CA GLU A 186 -4.87 6.86 11.70
C GLU A 186 -3.93 6.14 10.72
N VAL A 187 -3.34 6.92 9.81
CA VAL A 187 -2.37 6.47 8.82
C VAL A 187 -1.05 7.19 9.02
N LYS A 188 0.05 6.44 8.89
CA LYS A 188 1.42 6.95 8.82
C LYS A 188 2.05 6.46 7.52
N LEU A 189 2.27 7.34 6.57
CA LEU A 189 2.99 7.04 5.32
C LEU A 189 4.43 7.52 5.44
N TYR A 190 5.37 6.60 5.30
CA TYR A 190 6.80 6.88 5.43
C TYR A 190 7.34 7.43 4.12
N ASP A 191 8.14 8.48 4.21
CA ASP A 191 8.76 9.08 3.05
C ASP A 191 9.91 8.19 2.53
N PRO A 192 9.95 7.87 1.23
CA PRO A 192 11.00 7.01 0.69
C PRO A 192 12.36 7.73 0.55
N LEU A 193 12.38 9.07 0.51
CA LEU A 193 13.58 9.86 0.27
C LEU A 193 14.16 10.46 1.55
N ILE A 194 13.32 10.68 2.57
CA ILE A 194 13.69 11.35 3.80
C ILE A 194 13.58 10.39 4.98
N PRO A 195 14.73 9.95 5.55
CA PRO A 195 14.74 9.01 6.67
C PRO A 195 13.87 9.49 7.83
N ASN A 196 12.97 8.61 8.29
CA ASN A 196 12.05 8.83 9.42
C ASN A 196 10.99 9.93 9.23
N TRP A 197 10.90 10.56 8.04
CA TRP A 197 9.80 11.48 7.76
C TRP A 197 8.51 10.69 7.51
N VAL A 198 7.41 11.20 8.07
CA VAL A 198 6.10 10.54 8.00
C VAL A 198 5.01 11.56 7.74
N TRP A 199 4.20 11.28 6.72
CA TRP A 199 2.95 11.96 6.46
C TRP A 199 1.85 11.29 7.29
N LYS A 200 1.11 12.08 8.08
CA LYS A 200 0.05 11.58 8.96
C LYS A 200 -1.31 12.09 8.52
N PHE A 201 -2.29 11.21 8.47
CA PHE A 201 -3.68 11.54 8.14
C PHE A 201 -4.65 10.50 8.71
N SER A 202 -5.97 10.70 8.58
CA SER A 202 -6.99 9.79 9.12
C SER A 202 -7.85 9.19 8.00
N LEU A 203 -8.43 8.02 8.19
CA LEU A 203 -9.43 7.43 7.29
C LEU A 203 -10.87 7.70 7.75
N GLY A 204 -11.05 8.68 8.65
CA GLY A 204 -12.37 9.14 9.10
C GLY A 204 -12.94 8.38 10.29
N GLY A 205 -12.09 7.74 11.10
CA GLY A 205 -12.47 7.02 12.32
C GLY A 205 -12.22 5.52 12.25
N PRO A 206 -12.82 4.74 13.17
CA PRO A 206 -12.64 3.29 13.23
C PRO A 206 -13.01 2.60 11.92
N LEU A 207 -12.19 1.62 11.53
CA LEU A 207 -12.30 0.91 10.25
C LEU A 207 -12.89 -0.49 10.46
N PRO A 208 -13.73 -0.98 9.53
CA PRO A 208 -14.16 -2.37 9.55
C PRO A 208 -12.97 -3.31 9.31
N LYS A 209 -13.11 -4.55 9.75
CA LYS A 209 -12.17 -5.62 9.39
C LYS A 209 -12.27 -5.88 7.88
N GLY A 210 -11.12 -6.08 7.25
CA GLY A 210 -11.04 -6.52 5.86
C GLY A 210 -10.41 -7.89 5.73
N SER A 211 -10.59 -8.50 4.57
CA SER A 211 -10.11 -9.84 4.25
C SER A 211 -9.12 -9.87 3.09
N TYR A 212 -9.06 -8.82 2.28
CA TYR A 212 -8.22 -8.77 1.09
C TYR A 212 -7.49 -7.44 0.94
N VAL A 213 -6.38 -7.51 0.22
CA VAL A 213 -5.69 -6.36 -0.38
C VAL A 213 -5.74 -6.51 -1.90
N SER A 214 -5.63 -5.39 -2.62
CA SER A 214 -5.55 -5.40 -4.08
C SER A 214 -4.53 -4.40 -4.56
N LEU A 215 -3.62 -4.82 -5.45
CA LEU A 215 -2.72 -3.90 -6.15
C LEU A 215 -3.44 -3.43 -7.41
N ARG A 216 -3.36 -2.12 -7.67
CA ARG A 216 -4.15 -1.47 -8.72
C ARG A 216 -3.30 -0.59 -9.61
N SER A 217 -3.65 -0.56 -10.90
CA SER A 217 -3.13 0.42 -11.85
C SER A 217 -4.21 0.91 -12.81
N ASN A 218 -3.94 2.03 -13.46
CA ASN A 218 -4.83 2.63 -14.43
C ASN A 218 -3.99 3.26 -15.54
N SER A 219 -4.13 2.72 -16.75
CA SER A 219 -3.40 3.17 -17.95
C SER A 219 -1.86 3.25 -17.76
N LEU A 220 -1.33 2.33 -16.96
CA LEU A 220 0.07 2.32 -16.55
C LEU A 220 0.56 0.87 -16.41
N ALA A 221 1.68 0.57 -17.07
CA ALA A 221 2.46 -0.65 -16.90
C ALA A 221 3.54 -0.41 -15.84
N LEU A 222 3.60 -1.32 -14.87
CA LEU A 222 4.46 -1.20 -13.69
C LEU A 222 4.62 -2.56 -13.01
N SER A 223 5.59 -2.70 -12.13
CA SER A 223 5.78 -3.93 -11.35
C SER A 223 5.94 -3.68 -9.85
N PHE A 224 5.52 -4.67 -9.08
CA PHE A 224 5.59 -4.68 -7.62
C PHE A 224 6.52 -5.78 -7.13
N ASP A 225 7.15 -5.53 -5.99
CA ASP A 225 8.03 -6.48 -5.33
C ASP A 225 8.07 -6.31 -3.82
N ASP A 226 8.65 -7.28 -3.11
CA ASP A 226 8.82 -7.29 -1.64
C ASP A 226 7.52 -6.99 -0.89
N PHE A 227 6.40 -7.56 -1.32
CA PHE A 227 5.10 -7.26 -0.74
C PHE A 227 4.95 -7.93 0.62
N LYS A 228 4.77 -7.11 1.66
CA LYS A 228 4.65 -7.58 3.04
C LYS A 228 3.53 -6.87 3.77
N VAL A 229 2.73 -7.65 4.49
CA VAL A 229 1.74 -7.11 5.45
C VAL A 229 2.01 -7.71 6.82
N THR A 230 2.14 -6.83 7.80
CA THR A 230 2.44 -7.19 9.17
C THR A 230 1.39 -6.62 10.10
N LYS A 231 0.83 -7.45 10.98
CA LYS A 231 0.03 -6.98 12.11
C LYS A 231 0.97 -6.63 13.26
N LEU A 232 1.01 -5.36 13.61
CA LEU A 232 1.75 -4.82 14.76
C LEU A 232 0.93 -5.06 16.03
N ARG A 233 1.62 -5.37 17.13
CA ARG A 233 1.04 -5.58 18.46
C ARG A 233 1.36 -4.43 19.39
#